data_AF-A0A7X7AL88-F1
#
_entry.id   AF-A0A7X7AL88-F1
#
_cell.length_a   1.000
_cell.length_b   1.000
_cell.length_c   1.000
_cell.angle_alpha   90.00
_cell.angle_beta   90.00
_cell.angle_gamma   90.00
#
_symmetry.space_group_name_H-M   'P 1'
#
loop_
_entity.id
_entity.type
_entity.pdbx_description
1 polymer ?
#
loop_
_entity_poly.entity_id
_entity_poly.type
_entity_poly.pdbx_seq_one_letter_code
_entity_poly.pdbx_strand_id
1 'polypeptide(L)' 'THTVKRGDTLYSLARRYGTTVQALRKLNNLKGNKLAIGKRLRVPGSNISG' A
#
# COMPACT_ATOMS: atom_id res chain seq x y z
N THR A 1 9.13 -0.59 -1.31
CA THR A 1 8.04 -0.89 -2.27
C THR A 1 7.54 -2.30 -2.00
N HIS A 2 6.25 -2.58 -2.18
CA HIS A 2 5.61 -3.87 -1.88
C HIS A 2 5.03 -4.49 -3.16
N THR A 3 5.22 -5.79 -3.39
CA THR A 3 4.60 -6.49 -4.50
C THR A 3 3.28 -7.08 -4.03
N VAL A 4 2.16 -6.66 -4.62
CA VAL A 4 0.81 -7.12 -4.27
C VAL A 4 0.72 -8.63 -4.51
N LYS A 5 0.37 -9.38 -3.46
CA LYS A 5 0.10 -10.81 -3.51
C LYS A 5 -1.40 -11.09 -3.39
N ARG A 6 -1.80 -12.31 -3.73
CA ARG A 6 -3.19 -12.75 -3.59
C ARG A 6 -3.58 -12.69 -2.10
N GLY A 7 -4.64 -11.95 -1.79
CA GLY A 7 -5.07 -11.66 -0.42
C GLY A 7 -4.61 -10.29 0.13
N ASP A 8 -3.71 -9.59 -0.56
CA ASP A 8 -3.37 -8.22 -0.18
C ASP A 8 -4.50 -7.26 -0.55
N THR A 9 -4.86 -6.40 0.40
CA THR A 9 -5.80 -5.31 0.21
C THR A 9 -5.11 -4.01 0.57
N LEU A 10 -5.59 -2.88 0.06
CA LEU A 10 -5.06 -1.57 0.47
C LEU A 10 -5.15 -1.39 1.98
N TYR A 11 -6.19 -1.94 2.62
CA TYR A 11 -6.38 -1.88 4.06
C TYR A 11 -5.33 -2.70 4.81
N SER A 12 -5.10 -3.95 4.43
CA SER A 12 -4.09 -4.80 5.09
C SER A 12 -2.69 -4.22 4.91
N LEU A 13 -2.37 -3.69 3.73
CA LEU A 13 -1.10 -3.04 3.46
C LEU A 13 -0.97 -1.72 4.25
N ALA A 14 -2.01 -0.89 4.28
CA ALA A 14 -2.01 0.35 5.04
C ALA A 14 -1.66 0.09 6.51
N ARG A 15 -2.37 -0.86 7.11
CA ARG A 15 -2.19 -1.25 8.51
C ARG A 15 -0.80 -1.87 8.76
N ARG A 16 -0.31 -2.70 7.84
CA ARG A 16 1.02 -3.32 7.91
C ARG A 16 2.16 -2.28 7.86
N TYR A 17 1.99 -1.23 7.07
CA TYR A 17 3.00 -0.18 6.89
C TYR A 17 2.78 1.05 7.77
N GLY A 18 1.83 1.00 8.72
CA GLY A 18 1.54 2.14 9.61
C GLY A 18 1.05 3.37 8.86
N THR A 19 0.31 3.18 7.77
CA THR A 19 -0.20 4.26 6.93
C THR A 19 -1.70 4.11 6.70
N THR A 20 -2.29 4.99 5.89
CA THR A 20 -3.71 4.95 5.54
C THR A 20 -3.91 4.51 4.09
N VAL A 21 -5.09 3.94 3.81
CA VAL A 21 -5.50 3.59 2.44
C VAL A 21 -5.43 4.81 1.52
N GLN A 22 -5.85 5.98 2.01
CA GLN A 22 -5.81 7.23 1.25
C GLN A 22 -4.37 7.65 0.93
N ALA A 23 -3.44 7.53 1.89
CA ALA A 23 -2.03 7.82 1.67
C ALA A 23 -1.42 6.86 0.64
N LEU A 24 -1.70 5.55 0.73
CA LEU A 24 -1.28 4.58 -0.28
C LEU A 24 -1.85 4.90 -1.66
N ARG A 25 -3.13 5.29 -1.74
CA ARG A 25 -3.75 5.67 -3.01
C ARG A 25 -3.10 6.91 -3.61
N LYS A 26 -2.88 7.95 -2.80
CA LYS A 26 -2.22 9.18 -3.23
C LYS A 26 -0.78 8.91 -3.68
N LEU A 27 -0.05 8.08 -2.94
CA LEU A 27 1.34 7.71 -3.25
C LEU A 27 1.49 6.92 -4.57
N ASN A 28 0.43 6.24 -5.00
CA ASN A 28 0.41 5.40 -6.19
C ASN A 28 -0.52 5.91 -7.29
N ASN A 29 -1.10 7.10 -7.14
CA ASN A 29 -2.13 7.67 -8.02
C ASN A 29 -3.28 6.67 -8.33
N LEU A 30 -3.72 5.92 -7.31
CA LEU A 30 -4.81 4.94 -7.46
C LEU A 30 -6.17 5.62 -7.34
N LYS A 31 -6.94 5.55 -8.45
CA LYS A 31 -8.32 6.06 -8.50
C LYS A 31 -9.35 5.19 -7.75
N GLY A 32 -8.96 4.01 -7.28
CA GLY A 32 -9.86 3.12 -6.54
C GLY A 32 -9.12 2.10 -5.67
N ASN A 33 -9.87 1.09 -5.19
CA ASN A 33 -9.37 0.11 -4.24
C ASN A 33 -8.83 -1.18 -4.89
N LYS A 34 -8.87 -1.27 -6.23
CA LYS A 34 -8.40 -2.44 -6.97
C LYS A 34 -6.87 -2.49 -6.95
N LEU A 35 -6.33 -3.54 -6.34
CA LEU A 35 -4.92 -3.90 -6.44
C LEU A 35 -4.78 -5.04 -7.46
N ALA A 36 -3.88 -4.87 -8.42
CA ALA A 36 -3.51 -5.93 -9.35
C ALA A 36 -2.40 -6.78 -8.71
N ILE A 37 -2.64 -8.09 -8.60
CA ILE A 37 -1.63 -9.04 -8.12
C ILE A 37 -0.39 -8.96 -9.02
N GLY A 38 0.80 -9.01 -8.42
CA GLY A 38 2.08 -8.84 -9.12
C GLY A 38 2.48 -7.39 -9.36
N LYS A 39 1.59 -6.41 -9.12
CA LYS A 39 1.93 -5.00 -9.26
C LYS A 39 2.76 -4.52 -8.06
N ARG A 40 3.76 -3.68 -8.34
CA ARG A 40 4.54 -3.00 -7.31
C ARG A 40 3.78 -1.78 -6.80
N LEU A 41 3.40 -1.83 -5.53
CA LEU A 41 2.82 -0.72 -4.79
C LEU A 41 3.93 0.04 -4.06
N ARG A 42 3.99 1.36 -4.26
CA ARG A 42 4.77 2.26 -3.42
C ARG A 42 4.12 2.29 -2.04
N VAL A 43 4.90 2.03 -1.02
CA VAL A 43 4.45 2.13 0.37
C VAL A 43 5.32 3.20 1.01
N PRO A 44 4.75 4.08 1.86
CA PRO A 44 5.56 5.02 2.61
C PRO A 44 6.59 4.20 3.37
N GLY A 45 7.86 4.56 3.22
CA GLY A 45 8.92 3.92 3.98
C GLY A 45 8.55 4.03 5.44
N SER A 46 8.52 2.90 6.14
CA SER A 46 8.51 2.90 7.59
C SER A 46 9.78 3.60 8.03
N ASN A 47 9.75 4.93 8.16
CA ASN A 47 10.59 5.63 9.11
C ASN A 47 10.07 5.18 10.48
N ILE A 48 10.46 3.97 10.86
CA ILE A 48 10.67 3.61 12.26
C ILE A 48 11.84 4.50 12.72
N SER A 49 11.51 5.76 12.97
CA SER A 49 12.31 6.64 13.80
C SER A 49 11.75 6.44 15.21
N GLY A 50 12.32 5.46 15.90
CA GLY A 50 12.08 5.17 17.31
C GLY A 50 13.38 4.61 17.87
#